data_AF-A0A3G6S1M5-F1
#
_entry.id   AF-A0A3G6S1M5-F1
#
_cell.length_a   1.000
_cell.length_b   1.000
_cell.length_c   1.000
_cell.angle_alpha   90.00
_cell.angle_beta   90.00
_cell.angle_gamma   90.00
#
_symmetry.space_group_name_H-M   'P 1'
#
loop_
_entity.id
_entity.type
_entity.pdbx_description
1 polymer ?
#
loop_
_entity_poly.entity_id
_entity_poly.type
_entity_poly.pdbx_seq_one_letter_code
_entity_poly.pdbx_strand_id
1 'polypeptide(L)'
;MKKLLIVAALGVFTLGFSQNYYNDYRGSVSSINWGQVAIFLGLNRNQINQLTVLNNRYPDYNSWNHVYAKEPNRWYNDRYYEIERIMTPEQYKKFYSRYYSGQNPRLKYDNDYRRYQNRSQMYDRRLDDHHDRHREHHG
;
A
#
# COMPACT_ATOMS: atom_id res chain seq x y z
N MET A 1 -32.89 36.70 -12.03
CA MET A 1 -31.42 36.54 -11.96
C MET A 1 -31.12 35.32 -11.09
N LYS A 2 -30.73 34.18 -11.69
CA LYS A 2 -30.27 32.99 -10.95
C LYS A 2 -28.82 32.74 -11.39
N LYS A 3 -27.86 33.13 -10.57
CA LYS A 3 -26.47 32.67 -10.65
C LYS A 3 -26.23 31.94 -9.35
N LEU A 4 -26.23 30.61 -9.36
CA LEU A 4 -25.66 29.82 -8.29
C LEU A 4 -25.48 28.37 -8.77
N LEU A 5 -24.30 27.84 -8.45
CA LEU A 5 -23.89 26.43 -8.45
C LEU A 5 -23.38 25.83 -9.77
N ILE A 6 -22.10 26.12 -10.08
CA ILE A 6 -21.24 25.14 -10.73
C ILE A 6 -19.86 25.15 -10.04
N VAL A 7 -19.78 24.61 -8.82
CA VAL A 7 -18.49 24.22 -8.18
C VAL A 7 -18.71 23.00 -7.26
N ALA A 8 -19.36 21.94 -7.74
CA ALA A 8 -19.54 20.70 -6.96
C ALA A 8 -18.93 19.45 -7.60
N ALA A 9 -18.57 19.48 -8.89
CA ALA A 9 -18.15 18.26 -9.60
C ALA A 9 -16.69 17.86 -9.35
N LEU A 10 -15.79 18.80 -9.01
CA LEU A 10 -14.38 18.47 -8.74
C LEU A 10 -14.14 17.91 -7.33
N GLY A 11 -15.01 18.24 -6.37
CA GLY A 11 -14.91 17.72 -5.01
C GLY A 11 -15.33 16.25 -4.91
N VAL A 12 -16.37 15.84 -5.63
CA VAL A 12 -16.90 14.46 -5.52
C VAL A 12 -15.96 13.43 -6.18
N PHE A 13 -15.25 13.80 -7.25
CA PHE A 13 -14.30 12.92 -7.92
C PHE A 13 -13.01 12.68 -7.12
N THR A 14 -12.49 13.69 -6.43
CA THR A 14 -11.31 13.51 -5.55
C THR A 14 -11.67 12.72 -4.31
N LEU A 15 -12.83 13.00 -3.68
CA LEU A 15 -13.30 12.33 -2.47
C LEU A 15 -13.53 10.81 -2.66
N GLY A 16 -14.09 10.39 -3.80
CA GLY A 16 -14.30 8.97 -4.08
C GLY A 16 -12.99 8.19 -4.30
N PHE A 17 -12.00 8.83 -4.92
CA PHE A 17 -10.72 8.19 -5.21
C PHE A 17 -9.82 8.11 -3.96
N SER A 18 -9.77 9.17 -3.16
CA SER A 18 -9.05 9.22 -1.88
C SER A 18 -9.64 8.27 -0.82
N GLN A 19 -10.96 8.04 -0.83
CA GLN A 19 -11.60 7.11 0.11
C GLN A 19 -11.09 5.67 -0.06
N ASN A 20 -10.82 5.23 -1.30
CA ASN A 20 -10.26 3.89 -1.54
C ASN A 20 -8.87 3.73 -0.91
N TYR A 21 -7.99 4.73 -1.05
CA TYR A 21 -6.67 4.68 -0.42
C TYR A 21 -6.75 4.66 1.12
N TYR A 22 -7.70 5.38 1.71
CA TYR A 22 -7.93 5.29 3.15
C TYR A 22 -8.44 3.90 3.55
N ASN A 23 -9.35 3.31 2.78
CA ASN A 23 -9.83 1.94 3.02
C ASN A 23 -8.67 0.94 2.94
N ASP A 24 -7.75 1.12 1.99
CA ASP A 24 -6.54 0.30 1.86
C ASP A 24 -5.59 0.51 3.05
N TYR A 25 -5.39 1.75 3.51
CA TYR A 25 -4.66 2.06 4.74
C TYR A 25 -5.28 1.32 5.94
N ARG A 26 -6.60 1.41 6.12
CA ARG A 26 -7.31 0.71 7.21
C ARG A 26 -7.21 -0.80 7.07
N GLY A 27 -7.30 -1.33 5.86
CA GLY A 27 -7.08 -2.74 5.56
C GLY A 27 -5.68 -3.23 5.96
N SER A 28 -4.64 -2.42 5.72
CA SER A 28 -3.26 -2.73 6.15
C SER A 28 -3.06 -2.74 7.67
N VAL A 29 -4.02 -2.18 8.43
CA VAL A 29 -4.06 -2.25 9.90
C VAL A 29 -4.89 -3.45 10.33
N SER A 30 -6.13 -3.57 9.85
CA SER A 30 -7.10 -4.53 10.35
C SER A 30 -6.88 -5.96 9.85
N SER A 31 -6.23 -6.17 8.71
CA SER A 31 -5.98 -7.50 8.17
C SER A 31 -4.86 -8.27 8.90
N ILE A 32 -4.24 -7.67 9.91
CA ILE A 32 -3.09 -8.24 10.63
C ILE A 32 -3.45 -8.37 12.11
N ASN A 33 -3.23 -9.58 12.65
CA ASN A 33 -3.29 -9.79 14.08
C ASN A 33 -1.97 -9.33 14.73
N TRP A 34 -1.92 -8.06 15.16
CA TRP A 34 -0.72 -7.44 15.73
C TRP A 34 -0.26 -8.09 17.05
N GLY A 35 -1.16 -8.73 17.80
CA GLY A 35 -0.78 -9.52 18.97
C GLY A 35 0.02 -10.76 18.58
N GLN A 36 -0.41 -11.47 17.53
CA GLN A 36 0.33 -12.61 16.98
C GLN A 36 1.64 -12.17 16.34
N VAL A 37 1.69 -11.00 15.69
CA VAL A 37 2.95 -10.39 15.21
C VAL A 37 3.91 -10.18 16.37
N ALA A 38 3.44 -9.59 17.47
CA ALA A 38 4.27 -9.32 18.64
C ALA A 38 4.89 -10.59 19.23
N ILE A 39 4.09 -11.65 19.38
CA ILE A 39 4.55 -12.95 19.87
C ILE A 39 5.55 -13.59 18.89
N PHE A 40 5.19 -13.65 17.60
CA PHE A 40 6.00 -14.30 16.56
C PHE A 40 7.38 -13.65 16.39
N LEU A 41 7.46 -12.33 16.49
CA LEU A 41 8.70 -11.58 16.31
C LEU A 41 9.46 -11.33 17.62
N GLY A 42 8.89 -11.71 18.76
CA GLY A 42 9.44 -11.39 20.08
C GLY A 42 9.56 -9.89 20.32
N LEU A 43 8.54 -9.11 19.96
CA LEU A 43 8.57 -7.66 20.12
C LEU A 43 8.57 -7.27 21.60
N ASN A 44 9.43 -6.32 21.96
CA ASN A 44 9.43 -5.79 23.32
C ASN A 44 8.28 -4.79 23.53
N ARG A 45 8.02 -4.43 24.80
CA ARG A 45 6.92 -3.54 25.18
C ARG A 45 6.94 -2.18 24.47
N ASN A 46 8.13 -1.61 24.24
CA ASN A 46 8.25 -0.33 23.55
C ASN A 46 7.87 -0.45 22.07
N GLN A 47 8.33 -1.51 21.39
CA GLN A 47 7.97 -1.78 20.00
C GLN A 47 6.46 -2.00 19.84
N ILE A 48 5.84 -2.76 20.75
CA ILE A 48 4.39 -2.98 20.76
C ILE A 48 3.66 -1.66 20.91
N ASN A 49 4.04 -0.82 21.87
CA ASN A 49 3.42 0.50 22.07
C ASN A 49 3.56 1.39 20.83
N GLN A 50 4.74 1.42 20.20
CA GLN A 50 4.96 2.20 18.99
C GLN A 50 4.12 1.70 17.81
N LEU A 51 3.98 0.38 17.63
CA LEU A 51 3.08 -0.18 16.62
C LEU A 51 1.62 0.16 16.91
N THR A 52 1.20 0.13 18.17
CA THR A 52 -0.15 0.55 18.57
C THR A 52 -0.40 2.01 18.23
N VAL A 53 0.54 2.91 18.50
CA VAL A 53 0.45 4.32 18.11
C VAL A 53 0.38 4.45 16.58
N LEU A 54 1.25 3.76 15.84
CA LEU A 54 1.26 3.79 14.38
C LEU A 54 -0.06 3.29 13.77
N ASN A 55 -0.64 2.22 14.32
CA ASN A 55 -1.91 1.64 13.86
C ASN A 55 -3.12 2.53 14.13
N ASN A 56 -3.02 3.41 15.12
CA ASN A 56 -4.05 4.37 15.50
C ASN A 56 -3.77 5.79 14.99
N ARG A 57 -2.71 5.99 14.19
CA ARG A 57 -2.25 7.32 13.74
C ARG A 57 -3.32 8.11 12.99
N TYR A 58 -4.11 7.44 12.15
CA TYR A 58 -5.20 8.06 11.39
C TYR A 58 -6.51 7.29 11.64
N PRO A 59 -7.25 7.64 12.71
CA PRO A 59 -8.44 6.90 13.11
C PRO A 59 -9.61 7.09 12.15
N ASP A 60 -9.64 8.21 11.41
CA ASP A 60 -10.71 8.56 10.46
C ASP A 60 -10.15 9.06 9.12
N TYR A 61 -11.01 9.10 8.10
CA TYR A 61 -10.66 9.54 6.76
C TYR A 61 -10.16 10.99 6.72
N ASN A 62 -10.71 11.90 7.52
CA ASN A 62 -10.33 13.31 7.50
C ASN A 62 -8.90 13.51 7.99
N SER A 63 -8.51 12.84 9.08
CA SER A 63 -7.15 12.84 9.62
C SER A 63 -6.12 12.28 8.63
N TRP A 64 -6.49 11.21 7.92
CA TRP A 64 -5.65 10.63 6.87
C TRP A 64 -5.54 11.56 5.66
N ASN A 65 -6.68 12.08 5.19
CA ASN A 65 -6.78 12.92 3.99
C ASN A 65 -6.02 14.25 4.18
N HIS A 66 -6.03 14.81 5.38
CA HIS A 66 -5.24 16.01 5.69
C HIS A 66 -3.74 15.84 5.36
N VAL A 67 -3.20 14.64 5.55
CA VAL A 67 -1.78 14.33 5.32
C VAL A 67 -1.52 13.88 3.88
N TYR A 68 -2.42 13.09 3.29
CA TYR A 68 -2.19 12.37 2.05
C TYR A 68 -2.98 12.86 0.83
N ALA A 69 -3.88 13.84 0.95
CA ALA A 69 -4.73 14.29 -0.16
C ALA A 69 -3.95 14.64 -1.44
N LYS A 70 -2.76 15.25 -1.30
CA LYS A 70 -1.91 15.65 -2.43
C LYS A 70 -1.19 14.47 -3.09
N GLU A 71 -0.89 13.44 -2.30
CA GLU A 71 -0.16 12.26 -2.76
C GLU A 71 -0.67 11.02 -2.00
N PRO A 72 -1.85 10.49 -2.39
CA PRO A 72 -2.50 9.39 -1.67
C PRO A 72 -1.55 8.21 -1.49
N ASN A 73 -0.88 7.79 -2.55
CA ASN A 73 0.07 6.66 -2.54
C ASN A 73 1.20 6.80 -1.49
N ARG A 74 1.53 7.99 -0.97
CA ARG A 74 2.61 8.11 0.01
C ARG A 74 2.34 7.35 1.31
N TRP A 75 1.07 7.10 1.66
CA TRP A 75 0.70 6.46 2.92
C TRP A 75 1.38 5.11 3.15
N TYR A 76 1.55 4.30 2.10
CA TYR A 76 2.12 2.97 2.26
C TYR A 76 3.62 3.07 2.57
N ASN A 77 4.38 3.93 1.87
CA ASN A 77 5.80 4.13 2.13
C ASN A 77 6.02 4.57 3.58
N ASP A 78 5.30 5.60 4.01
CA ASP A 78 5.40 6.14 5.36
C ASP A 78 5.11 5.06 6.41
N ARG A 79 4.06 4.26 6.20
CA ARG A 79 3.68 3.21 7.14
C ARG A 79 4.72 2.11 7.23
N TYR A 80 5.18 1.56 6.11
CA TYR A 80 6.10 0.42 6.13
C TYR A 80 7.51 0.81 6.54
N TYR A 81 7.95 2.03 6.21
CA TYR A 81 9.17 2.62 6.76
C TYR A 81 9.10 2.74 8.28
N GLU A 82 7.98 3.21 8.83
CA GLU A 82 7.80 3.33 10.28
C GLU A 82 7.73 1.97 10.97
N ILE A 83 7.10 0.95 10.35
CA ILE A 83 7.12 -0.42 10.86
C ILE A 83 8.56 -0.94 10.93
N GLU A 84 9.35 -0.75 9.86
CA GLU A 84 10.75 -1.17 9.81
C GLU A 84 11.60 -0.46 10.86
N ARG A 85 11.36 0.83 11.14
CA ARG A 85 12.04 1.58 12.21
C ARG A 85 11.70 1.11 13.62
N ILE A 86 10.45 0.71 13.84
CA ILE A 86 9.99 0.20 15.13
C ILE A 86 10.55 -1.22 15.36
N MET A 87 10.60 -2.02 14.30
CA MET A 87 11.19 -3.35 14.31
C MET A 87 12.72 -3.26 14.14
N THR A 88 13.41 -4.39 14.28
CA THR A 88 14.75 -4.54 13.70
C THR A 88 14.63 -4.95 12.22
N PRO A 89 15.66 -4.75 11.38
CA PRO A 89 15.64 -5.20 9.99
C PRO A 89 15.29 -6.70 9.83
N GLU A 90 15.79 -7.55 10.74
CA GLU A 90 15.49 -8.98 10.74
C GLU A 90 14.05 -9.31 11.13
N GLN A 91 13.51 -8.61 12.13
CA GLN A 91 12.10 -8.74 12.51
C GLN A 91 11.20 -8.28 11.36
N TYR A 92 11.54 -7.17 10.72
CA TYR A 92 10.79 -6.64 9.58
C TYR A 92 10.80 -7.62 8.38
N LYS A 93 11.96 -8.21 8.06
CA LYS A 93 12.06 -9.25 7.01
C LYS A 93 11.17 -10.46 7.32
N LYS A 94 11.15 -10.94 8.56
CA LYS A 94 10.29 -12.06 9.00
C LYS A 94 8.81 -11.70 8.94
N PHE A 95 8.44 -10.50 9.41
CA PHE A 95 7.08 -9.97 9.30
C PHE A 95 6.60 -9.99 7.86
N TYR A 96 7.41 -9.43 6.96
CA TYR A 96 7.07 -9.30 5.56
C TYR A 96 6.91 -10.67 4.87
N SER A 97 7.83 -11.60 5.12
CA SER A 97 7.74 -12.97 4.61
C SER A 97 6.46 -13.67 5.06
N ARG A 98 6.03 -13.52 6.32
CA ARG A 98 4.87 -14.23 6.87
C ARG A 98 3.53 -13.60 6.48
N TYR A 99 3.41 -12.28 6.50
CA TYR A 99 2.12 -11.58 6.36
C TYR A 99 1.85 -11.07 4.95
N TYR A 100 2.88 -11.04 4.12
CA TYR A 100 2.79 -10.63 2.72
C TYR A 100 3.36 -11.66 1.76
N SER A 101 3.71 -12.86 2.22
CA SER A 101 4.29 -13.93 1.40
C SER A 101 5.52 -13.47 0.61
N GLY A 102 6.31 -12.53 1.16
CA GLY A 102 7.45 -11.93 0.46
C GLY A 102 7.08 -10.94 -0.65
N GLN A 103 5.80 -10.63 -0.84
CA GLN A 103 5.33 -9.63 -1.80
C GLN A 103 5.35 -8.24 -1.19
N ASN A 104 5.57 -7.22 -2.03
CA ASN A 104 5.46 -5.83 -1.62
C ASN A 104 4.03 -5.53 -1.13
N PRO A 105 3.85 -5.06 0.12
CA PRO A 105 2.55 -4.61 0.59
C PRO A 105 1.95 -3.55 -0.32
N ARG A 106 2.80 -2.77 -1.01
CA ARG A 106 2.38 -1.89 -2.09
C ARG A 106 1.59 -2.64 -3.16
N LEU A 107 1.97 -3.84 -3.57
CA LEU A 107 1.22 -4.63 -4.55
C LEU A 107 -0.16 -5.08 -4.07
N LYS A 108 -0.30 -5.23 -2.75
CA LYS A 108 -1.56 -5.66 -2.14
C LYS A 108 -2.55 -4.51 -2.05
N TYR A 109 -2.07 -3.28 -1.86
CA TYR A 109 -2.91 -2.13 -1.49
C TYR A 109 -2.87 -0.94 -2.47
N ASP A 110 -1.89 -0.87 -3.38
CA ASP A 110 -1.80 0.15 -4.41
C ASP A 110 -2.34 -0.44 -5.73
N ASN A 111 -3.64 -0.21 -5.98
CA ASN A 111 -4.31 -0.70 -7.18
C ASN A 111 -3.70 -0.16 -8.48
N ASP A 112 -3.17 1.07 -8.47
CA ASP A 112 -2.51 1.66 -9.63
C ASP A 112 -1.16 1.00 -9.85
N TYR A 113 -0.34 0.83 -8.80
CA TYR A 113 0.92 0.10 -8.90
C TYR A 113 0.74 -1.34 -9.35
N ARG A 114 -0.32 -2.02 -8.90
CA ARG A 114 -0.67 -3.36 -9.38
C ARG A 114 -1.01 -3.36 -10.87
N ARG A 115 -1.74 -2.34 -11.37
CA ARG A 115 -2.00 -2.16 -12.80
C ARG A 115 -0.73 -1.87 -13.60
N TYR A 116 0.19 -1.05 -13.06
CA TYR A 116 1.47 -0.76 -13.70
C TYR A 116 2.37 -1.99 -13.76
N GLN A 117 2.55 -2.72 -12.65
CA GLN A 117 3.36 -3.94 -12.64
C GLN A 117 2.81 -5.03 -13.56
N ASN A 118 1.49 -5.28 -13.54
CA ASN A 118 0.88 -6.26 -14.44
C ASN A 118 1.06 -5.87 -15.91
N ARG A 119 1.01 -4.57 -16.21
CA ARG A 119 1.26 -4.06 -17.57
C ARG A 119 2.73 -4.27 -17.97
N SER A 120 3.69 -3.96 -17.11
CA SER A 120 5.11 -4.22 -17.36
C SER A 120 5.39 -5.71 -17.59
N GLN A 121 4.86 -6.60 -16.74
CA GLN A 121 5.00 -8.05 -16.92
C GLN A 121 4.37 -8.55 -18.23
N MET A 122 3.26 -7.95 -18.66
CA MET A 122 2.65 -8.27 -19.96
C MET A 122 3.51 -7.81 -21.14
N TYR A 123 4.22 -6.68 -21.02
CA TYR A 123 5.15 -6.24 -22.06
C TYR A 123 6.37 -7.16 -22.15
N ASP A 124 6.97 -7.52 -21.02
CA ASP A 124 8.13 -8.43 -21.00
C ASP A 124 7.80 -9.79 -21.63
N ARG A 125 6.68 -10.43 -21.25
CA ARG A 125 6.27 -11.70 -21.88
C ARG A 125 6.06 -11.59 -23.39
N ARG A 126 5.52 -10.48 -23.88
CA ARG A 126 5.32 -10.28 -25.33
C ARG A 126 6.66 -10.15 -26.05
N LEU A 127 7.66 -9.52 -25.43
CA LEU A 127 8.99 -9.42 -25.99
C LEU A 127 9.66 -10.79 -26.05
N ASP A 128 9.54 -11.60 -24.98
CA ASP A 128 10.05 -12.97 -24.94
C ASP A 128 9.40 -13.84 -26.04
N ASP A 129 8.07 -13.82 -26.17
CA ASP A 129 7.33 -14.54 -27.24
C ASP A 129 7.74 -14.10 -28.66
N HIS A 130 8.18 -12.85 -28.84
CA HIS A 130 8.69 -12.38 -30.11
C HIS A 130 10.12 -12.87 -30.36
N HIS A 131 10.99 -12.82 -29.35
CA HIS A 131 12.37 -13.32 -29.44
C HIS A 131 12.41 -14.83 -29.74
N ASP A 132 11.58 -15.63 -29.08
CA ASP A 132 11.54 -17.08 -29.29
C ASP A 132 11.07 -17.43 -30.71
N ARG A 133 10.04 -16.74 -31.22
CA ARG A 133 9.60 -16.90 -32.61
C ARG A 133 10.69 -16.54 -33.62
N HIS A 134 11.45 -15.47 -33.38
CA HIS A 134 12.57 -15.13 -34.26
C HIS A 134 13.69 -16.18 -34.21
N ARG A 135 13.88 -16.87 -33.09
CA ARG A 135 14.89 -17.92 -32.95
C ARG A 135 14.49 -19.21 -33.67
N GLU A 136 13.22 -19.57 -33.65
CA GLU A 136 12.67 -20.73 -34.38
C GLU A 136 12.72 -20.55 -35.91
N HIS A 137 12.66 -19.32 -36.41
CA HIS A 137 12.73 -19.04 -37.84
C HIS A 137 14.16 -18.95 -38.42
N HIS A 138 15.20 -19.00 -37.58
CA HIS A 138 16.60 -18.88 -37.99
C HIS A 138 17.47 -20.09 -37.61
N GLY A 139 16.85 -21.22 -37.24
CA GLY A 139 17.51 -22.52 -36.99
C GLY A 139 17.41 -23.47 -38.16
#